data_AF-A0A950J506-F1
#
_entry.id   AF-A0A950J506-F1
#
_cell.length_a   1.000
_cell.length_b   1.000
_cell.length_c   1.000
_cell.angle_alpha   90.00
_cell.angle_beta   90.00
_cell.angle_gamma   90.00
#
_symmetry.space_group_name_H-M   'P 1'
#
loop_
_entity.id
_entity.type
_entity.pdbx_description
1 polymer ?
#
loop_
_entity_poly.entity_id
_entity_poly.type
_entity_poly.pdbx_seq_one_letter_code
_entity_poly.pdbx_strand_id
1 'polypeptide(L)'
;MNLEDALLLHFELKLELRMAMLEGRHLDCARIANACDCELGRWLDEEGRVNCCHFDAYQQLVDNHREFHREAARVAELINQGQFEAASEALAVGPSQYSRLSSAVGSGIAELRKRLFEQFR
;
A
#
# COMPACT_ATOMS: atom_id res chain seq x y z
N MET A 1 -5.81 -12.53 -10.62
CA MET A 1 -4.60 -11.68 -10.42
C MET A 1 -3.51 -12.48 -9.73
N ASN A 2 -2.22 -12.26 -10.03
CA ASN A 2 -1.15 -12.85 -9.24
C ASN A 2 -0.82 -11.88 -8.09
N LEU A 3 -0.97 -12.31 -6.84
CA LEU A 3 -0.74 -11.46 -5.66
C LEU A 3 0.70 -10.92 -5.56
N GLU A 4 1.61 -11.43 -6.39
CA GLU A 4 2.98 -10.94 -6.58
C GLU A 4 3.03 -9.58 -7.28
N ASP A 5 2.08 -9.29 -8.18
CA ASP A 5 2.00 -8.00 -8.89
C ASP A 5 1.65 -6.86 -7.91
N ALA A 6 0.86 -7.17 -6.87
CA ALA A 6 0.54 -6.22 -5.81
C ALA A 6 1.76 -5.80 -4.99
N LEU A 7 2.75 -6.68 -4.79
CA LEU A 7 4.00 -6.31 -4.11
C LEU A 7 4.85 -5.35 -4.96
N LEU A 8 4.86 -5.55 -6.28
CA LEU A 8 5.60 -4.71 -7.22
C LEU A 8 5.04 -3.28 -7.24
N LEU A 9 3.72 -3.12 -7.28
CA LEU A 9 3.07 -1.80 -7.28
C LEU A 9 3.38 -0.95 -6.04
N HIS A 10 3.50 -1.57 -4.86
CA HIS A 10 3.87 -0.83 -3.65
C HIS A 10 5.33 -0.37 -3.68
N PHE A 11 6.21 -1.13 -4.35
CA PHE A 11 7.59 -0.71 -4.60
C PHE A 11 7.62 0.46 -5.59
N GLU A 12 6.82 0.40 -6.67
CA GLU A 12 6.69 1.46 -7.66
C GLU A 12 6.18 2.76 -7.05
N LEU A 13 5.16 2.72 -6.18
CA LEU A 13 4.68 3.92 -5.48
C LEU A 13 5.77 4.54 -4.60
N LYS A 14 6.54 3.72 -3.88
CA LYS A 14 7.66 4.22 -3.07
C LYS A 14 8.72 4.90 -3.94
N LEU A 15 8.98 4.35 -5.13
CA LEU A 15 9.90 4.94 -6.09
C LEU A 15 9.36 6.26 -6.65
N GLU A 16 8.07 6.32 -7.00
CA GLU A 16 7.40 7.54 -7.46
C GLU A 16 7.53 8.67 -6.43
N LEU A 17 7.26 8.39 -5.15
CA LEU A 17 7.42 9.34 -4.05
C LEU A 17 8.86 9.85 -3.94
N ARG A 18 9.85 8.96 -4.04
CA ARG A 18 11.27 9.34 -3.98
C ARG A 18 11.68 10.18 -5.18
N MET A 19 11.24 9.84 -6.38
CA MET A 19 11.55 10.60 -7.58
C MET A 19 10.91 11.99 -7.53
N ALA A 20 9.65 12.09 -7.13
CA ALA A 20 8.97 13.37 -6.97
C ALA A 20 9.66 14.26 -5.92
N MET A 21 10.14 13.68 -4.82
CA MET A 21 10.94 14.38 -3.82
C MET A 21 12.27 14.90 -4.38
N LEU A 22 12.97 14.11 -5.20
CA LEU A 22 14.22 14.53 -5.84
C LEU A 22 14.00 15.63 -6.90
N GLU A 23 12.90 15.54 -7.65
CA GLU A 23 12.55 16.47 -8.72
C GLU A 23 11.86 17.74 -8.20
N GLY A 24 11.41 17.76 -6.94
CA GLY A 24 10.51 18.79 -6.42
C GLY A 24 9.17 18.83 -7.17
N ARG A 25 8.75 17.70 -7.72
CA ARG A 25 7.54 17.57 -8.54
C ARG A 25 6.32 17.33 -7.65
N HIS A 26 5.23 18.02 -7.97
CA HIS A 26 3.97 17.82 -7.27
C HIS A 26 3.31 16.49 -7.64
N LEU A 27 2.67 15.88 -6.64
CA LEU A 27 1.93 14.63 -6.73
C LEU A 27 0.44 14.88 -6.48
N ASP A 28 -0.39 14.02 -7.05
CA ASP A 28 -1.82 14.00 -6.76
C ASP A 28 -2.09 13.21 -5.46
N CYS A 29 -2.17 13.91 -4.34
CA CYS A 29 -2.42 13.32 -3.03
C CYS A 29 -3.77 12.61 -2.95
N ALA A 30 -4.80 13.13 -3.65
CA ALA A 30 -6.13 12.53 -3.64
C ALA A 30 -6.14 11.18 -4.37
N ARG A 31 -5.45 11.11 -5.51
CA ARG A 31 -5.23 9.85 -6.23
C ARG A 31 -4.46 8.85 -5.37
N ILE A 32 -3.39 9.28 -4.69
CA ILE A 32 -2.57 8.40 -3.85
C ILE A 32 -3.37 7.89 -2.64
N ALA A 33 -4.24 8.72 -2.05
CA ALA A 33 -5.10 8.32 -0.94
C ALA A 33 -6.20 7.34 -1.34
N ASN A 34 -6.56 7.26 -2.63
CA ASN A 34 -7.57 6.36 -3.13
C ASN A 34 -7.05 4.92 -3.24
N ALA A 35 -7.19 4.18 -2.15
CA ALA A 35 -6.82 2.77 -2.09
C ALA A 35 -7.57 1.88 -3.10
N CYS A 36 -8.77 2.28 -3.55
CA CYS A 36 -9.54 1.47 -4.51
C CYS A 36 -9.01 1.55 -5.95
N ASP A 37 -8.23 2.59 -6.28
CA ASP A 37 -7.68 2.78 -7.63
C ASP A 37 -6.41 1.95 -7.88
N CYS A 38 -5.86 1.32 -6.84
CA CYS A 38 -4.73 0.42 -7.01
C CYS A 38 -5.22 -1.00 -7.36
N GLU A 39 -4.34 -1.79 -7.95
CA GLU A 39 -4.68 -3.12 -8.43
C GLU A 39 -5.08 -4.07 -7.28
N LEU A 40 -4.38 -4.00 -6.14
CA LEU A 40 -4.75 -4.73 -4.93
C LEU A 40 -6.12 -4.28 -4.39
N GLY A 41 -6.40 -2.98 -4.41
CA GLY A 41 -7.67 -2.42 -3.96
C GLY A 41 -8.85 -2.95 -4.78
N ARG A 42 -8.73 -2.94 -6.11
CA ARG A 42 -9.72 -3.54 -7.00
C ARG A 42 -9.91 -5.03 -6.72
N TRP A 43 -8.81 -5.78 -6.56
CA TRP A 43 -8.90 -7.20 -6.25
C TRP A 43 -9.57 -7.47 -4.90
N LEU A 44 -9.24 -6.70 -3.86
CA LEU A 44 -9.88 -6.79 -2.55
C LEU A 44 -11.39 -6.52 -2.67
N ASP A 45 -11.79 -5.50 -3.42
CA ASP A 45 -13.20 -5.16 -3.62
C ASP A 45 -13.94 -6.11 -4.59
N GLU A 46 -13.27 -7.02 -5.29
CA GLU A 46 -13.88 -7.96 -6.22
C GLU A 46 -13.70 -9.41 -5.74
N GLU A 47 -12.75 -10.14 -6.34
CA GLU A 47 -12.48 -11.56 -6.06
C GLU A 47 -12.13 -11.81 -4.59
N GLY A 48 -11.35 -10.92 -3.98
CA GLY A 48 -10.95 -11.01 -2.58
C GLY A 48 -12.14 -10.95 -1.65
N ARG A 49 -13.09 -10.04 -1.90
CA ARG A 49 -14.33 -9.96 -1.11
C ARG A 49 -15.17 -11.23 -1.23
N VAL A 50 -15.26 -11.82 -2.42
CA VAL A 50 -16.08 -13.03 -2.62
C VAL A 50 -15.46 -14.25 -1.93
N ASN A 51 -14.14 -14.43 -2.12
CA ASN A 51 -13.47 -15.67 -1.71
C ASN A 51 -12.88 -15.60 -0.30
N CYS A 52 -12.60 -14.41 0.23
CA CYS A 52 -11.79 -14.26 1.43
C CYS A 52 -12.45 -13.48 2.57
N CYS A 53 -13.64 -12.89 2.37
CA CYS A 53 -14.25 -12.00 3.37
C CYS A 53 -14.52 -12.64 4.73
N HIS A 54 -14.57 -13.97 4.80
CA HIS A 54 -14.77 -14.73 6.02
C HIS A 54 -13.48 -14.96 6.82
N PHE A 55 -12.30 -14.59 6.28
CA PHE A 55 -11.03 -14.65 7.00
C PHE A 55 -10.74 -13.31 7.69
N ASP A 56 -10.39 -13.35 8.97
CA ASP A 56 -9.93 -12.14 9.69
C ASP A 56 -8.71 -11.49 9.01
N ALA A 57 -7.85 -12.32 8.40
CA ALA A 57 -6.69 -11.87 7.63
C ALA A 57 -7.08 -10.98 6.43
N TYR A 58 -8.25 -11.21 5.82
CA TYR A 58 -8.76 -10.35 4.75
C TYR A 58 -9.12 -8.96 5.28
N GLN A 59 -9.90 -8.89 6.37
CA GLN A 59 -10.30 -7.61 6.95
C GLN A 59 -9.07 -6.80 7.40
N GLN A 60 -8.12 -7.47 8.05
CA GLN A 60 -6.86 -6.84 8.45
C GLN A 60 -6.05 -6.31 7.26
N LEU A 61 -6.02 -7.05 6.14
CA LEU A 61 -5.35 -6.60 4.92
C LEU A 61 -6.04 -5.37 4.31
N VAL A 62 -7.38 -5.36 4.23
CA VAL A 62 -8.16 -4.21 3.74
C VAL A 62 -7.86 -2.96 4.57
N ASP A 63 -7.81 -3.08 5.89
CA ASP A 63 -7.58 -1.95 6.79
C ASP A 63 -6.12 -1.45 6.68
N ASN A 64 -5.14 -2.35 6.72
CA ASN A 64 -3.72 -2.01 6.54
C ASN A 64 -3.45 -1.35 5.19
N HIS A 65 -4.15 -1.80 4.14
CA HIS A 65 -4.02 -1.26 2.80
C HIS A 65 -4.56 0.18 2.70
N ARG A 66 -5.72 0.45 3.30
CA ARG A 66 -6.27 1.82 3.38
C ARG A 66 -5.35 2.75 4.16
N GLU A 67 -4.84 2.30 5.30
CA GLU A 67 -3.89 3.08 6.10
C GLU A 67 -2.58 3.33 5.36
N PHE A 68 -2.07 2.34 4.61
CA PHE A 68 -0.89 2.50 3.77
C PHE A 68 -1.07 3.64 2.75
N HIS A 69 -2.20 3.66 2.03
CA HIS A 69 -2.48 4.72 1.06
C HIS A 69 -2.65 6.10 1.70
N ARG A 70 -3.25 6.18 2.90
CA ARG A 70 -3.33 7.43 3.68
C ARG A 70 -1.95 7.95 4.06
N GLU A 71 -1.08 7.07 4.56
CA GLU A 71 0.30 7.47 4.90
C GLU A 71 1.11 7.85 3.64
N ALA A 72 0.93 7.15 2.52
CA ALA A 72 1.55 7.53 1.25
C ALA A 72 1.08 8.90 0.76
N ALA A 73 -0.21 9.23 0.91
CA ALA A 73 -0.74 10.55 0.58
C ALA A 73 -0.18 11.63 1.51
N ARG A 74 -0.03 11.35 2.81
CA ARG A 74 0.63 12.25 3.77
C ARG A 74 2.07 12.54 3.35
N VAL A 75 2.83 11.54 2.91
CA VAL A 75 4.19 11.74 2.37
C VAL A 75 4.14 12.63 1.12
N ALA A 76 3.21 12.40 0.20
CA ALA A 76 3.03 13.22 -0.99
C ALA A 76 2.70 14.69 -0.64
N GLU A 77 1.91 14.94 0.40
CA GLU A 77 1.64 16.28 0.91
C GLU A 77 2.90 16.98 1.42
N LEU A 78 3.76 16.27 2.16
CA LEU A 78 5.05 16.80 2.62
C LEU A 78 5.94 17.18 1.41
N ILE A 79 5.96 16.34 0.37
CA ILE A 79 6.70 16.62 -0.88
C ILE A 79 6.15 17.88 -1.57
N ASN A 80 4.82 17.98 -1.73
CA ASN A 80 4.16 19.13 -2.35
C ASN A 80 4.37 20.43 -1.58
N GLN A 81 4.61 20.35 -0.26
CA GLN A 81 4.92 21.49 0.60
C GLN A 81 6.42 21.84 0.60
N GLY A 82 7.27 21.09 -0.13
CA GLY A 82 8.72 21.26 -0.13
C GLY A 82 9.40 20.79 1.16
N GLN A 83 8.70 20.06 2.02
CA GLN A 83 9.20 19.54 3.30
C GLN A 83 9.96 18.22 3.09
N PHE A 84 11.02 18.27 2.27
CA PHE A 84 11.71 17.07 1.79
C PHE A 84 12.42 16.27 2.89
N GLU A 85 12.94 16.93 3.93
CA GLU A 85 13.53 16.22 5.08
C GLU A 85 12.49 15.38 5.82
N ALA A 86 11.32 15.96 6.10
CA ALA A 86 10.20 15.28 6.74
C ALA A 86 9.65 14.15 5.85
N ALA A 87 9.54 14.38 4.53
CA ALA A 87 9.14 13.35 3.58
C ALA A 87 10.13 12.18 3.52
N SER A 88 11.43 12.49 3.57
CA SER A 88 12.50 11.48 3.59
C SER A 88 12.45 10.63 4.86
N GLU A 89 12.26 11.25 6.02
CA GLU A 89 12.08 10.55 7.30
C GLU A 89 10.82 9.67 7.28
N ALA A 90 9.71 10.18 6.75
CA ALA A 90 8.47 9.42 6.62
C ALA A 90 8.61 8.22 5.66
N LEU A 91 9.55 8.24 4.71
CA LEU A 91 9.87 7.12 3.80
C LEU A 91 11.01 6.22 4.28
N ALA A 92 11.64 6.53 5.43
CA ALA A 92 12.78 5.80 5.96
C ALA A 92 12.44 4.31 6.17
N VAL A 93 13.39 3.42 5.91
CA VAL A 93 13.19 1.99 6.15
C VAL A 93 13.29 1.71 7.66
N GLY A 94 12.37 0.91 8.20
CA GLY A 94 12.38 0.51 9.60
C GLY A 94 11.34 1.25 10.43
N PRO A 95 11.68 2.35 11.12
CA PRO A 95 10.80 2.95 12.13
C PRO A 95 9.69 3.83 11.55
N SER A 96 9.65 4.06 10.23
CA SER A 96 8.57 4.88 9.65
C SER A 96 7.24 4.13 9.63
N GLN A 97 6.15 4.89 9.74
CA GLN A 97 4.80 4.36 9.59
C GLN A 97 4.59 3.77 8.20
N TYR A 98 5.11 4.44 7.16
CA TYR A 98 5.08 3.95 5.78
C TYR A 98 5.71 2.55 5.67
N SER A 99 6.92 2.37 6.21
CA SER A 99 7.61 1.08 6.15
C SER A 99 6.85 -0.02 6.88
N ARG A 100 6.28 0.27 8.06
CA ARG A 100 5.47 -0.71 8.81
C ARG A 100 4.21 -1.12 8.06
N LEU A 101 3.46 -0.16 7.52
CA LEU A 101 2.23 -0.42 6.78
C LEU A 101 2.50 -1.18 5.48
N SER A 102 3.55 -0.79 4.75
CA SER A 102 3.99 -1.51 3.54
C SER A 102 4.33 -2.98 3.85
N SER A 103 5.08 -3.24 4.93
CA SER A 103 5.36 -4.61 5.37
C SER A 103 4.10 -5.35 5.82
N ALA A 104 3.18 -4.69 6.52
CA ALA A 104 1.93 -5.29 6.98
C ALA A 104 1.03 -5.71 5.81
N VAL A 105 0.95 -4.89 4.74
CA VAL A 105 0.26 -5.25 3.50
C VAL A 105 0.91 -6.46 2.85
N GLY A 106 2.24 -6.48 2.71
CA GLY A 106 2.96 -7.63 2.15
C GLY A 106 2.73 -8.93 2.92
N SER A 107 2.78 -8.88 4.25
CA SER A 107 2.48 -10.03 5.11
C SER A 107 1.03 -10.47 5.01
N GLY A 108 0.08 -9.53 4.95
CA GLY A 108 -1.35 -9.83 4.80
C GLY A 108 -1.65 -10.52 3.47
N ILE A 109 -1.02 -10.08 2.38
CA ILE A 109 -1.11 -10.73 1.06
C ILE A 109 -0.61 -12.18 1.14
N ALA A 110 0.56 -12.40 1.75
CA ALA A 110 1.16 -13.73 1.87
C ALA A 110 0.29 -14.69 2.70
N GLU A 111 -0.27 -14.21 3.82
CA GLU A 111 -1.18 -14.98 4.67
C GLU A 111 -2.48 -15.33 3.94
N LEU A 112 -3.07 -14.36 3.23
CA LEU A 112 -4.31 -14.59 2.49
C LEU A 112 -4.12 -15.61 1.37
N ARG A 113 -2.99 -15.53 0.68
CA ARG A 113 -2.58 -16.51 -0.33
C ARG A 113 -2.49 -17.92 0.26
N LYS A 114 -1.85 -18.05 1.42
CA LYS A 114 -1.72 -19.34 2.11
C LYS A 114 -3.08 -19.95 2.44
N ARG A 115 -4.01 -19.16 2.99
CA ARG A 115 -5.36 -19.62 3.34
C ARG A 115 -6.18 -20.05 2.12
N LEU A 116 -6.08 -19.29 1.03
CA LEU A 116 -6.71 -19.67 -0.24
C LEU A 116 -6.20 -21.04 -0.73
N PHE A 117 -4.88 -21.27 -0.70
CA PHE A 117 -4.32 -22.57 -1.09
C PHE A 117 -4.76 -23.72 -0.17
N GLU A 118 -4.88 -23.48 1.13
CA GLU A 118 -5.35 -24.49 2.09
C GLU A 118 -6.84 -24.82 1.91
N GLN A 119 -7.66 -23.88 1.46
CA GLN A 119 -9.10 -24.08 1.24
C GLN A 119 -9.42 -24.99 0.04
N PHE A 120 -8.52 -25.07 -0.95
CA PHE A 120 -8.68 -25.90 -2.15
C PHE A 120 -7.94 -27.25 -2.08
N ARG A 121 -7.49 -27.66 -0.89
CA ARG A 121 -6.81 -28.93 -0.64
C ARG A 121 -7.73 -29.93 0.04
#